data_AF-A0A516KJ74-F1
#
_entry.id   AF-A0A516KJ74-F1
#
_cell.length_a   1.000
_cell.length_b   1.000
_cell.length_c   1.000
_cell.angle_alpha   90.00
_cell.angle_beta   90.00
_cell.angle_gamma   90.00
#
_symmetry.space_group_name_H-M   'P 1'
#
loop_
_entity.id
_entity.type
_entity.pdbx_description
1 polymer ?
#
loop_
_entity_poly.entity_id
_entity_poly.type
_entity_poly.pdbx_seq_one_letter_code
_entity_poly.pdbx_strand_id
1 'polypeptide(L)'
;MKVRLGLLSVLLLLAAGCGTAEEEMKVGASTNNHEASVVQLEKKEAATELVMSTEEKNTDHAEPETNSAEKGTDSSSTAKDSVEQPSENPSTKETKSSTNQASKGTNPTTEQSSKKTETQAEPGKESPEKVPAKTEQYAVEPIFLDILKKYNNINDWFKGQTEPKENRVKGYNSKEEIYKVTSDFMTKEAAVQYWDGLIYEYSGKLYYIPRDAKASYDFGPHTVTKLSETKYKLVSRNGGGLGGVFDHIFTFVKVDGKWKIDKVEIDQIQKPEA
;
A
#
# COMPACT_ATOMS: atom_id res chain seq x y z
N MET A 1 -14.23 56.22 -23.86
CA MET A 1 -13.57 56.09 -22.54
C MET A 1 -14.60 56.27 -21.44
N LYS A 2 -14.93 55.23 -20.68
CA LYS A 2 -15.76 55.31 -19.48
C LYS A 2 -15.06 54.50 -18.38
N VAL A 3 -14.54 55.22 -17.40
CA VAL A 3 -13.88 54.73 -16.19
C VAL A 3 -14.86 54.83 -15.04
N ARG A 4 -15.13 53.73 -14.33
CA ARG A 4 -15.60 53.61 -12.92
C ARG A 4 -15.31 52.15 -12.53
N LEU A 5 -14.21 51.78 -11.88
CA LEU A 5 -13.71 52.08 -10.52
C LEU A 5 -14.83 52.00 -9.46
N GLY A 6 -14.99 50.81 -8.88
CA GLY A 6 -15.98 50.51 -7.86
C GLY A 6 -15.42 49.54 -6.80
N LEU A 7 -15.02 50.15 -5.69
CA LEU A 7 -14.97 49.66 -4.30
C LEU A 7 -14.27 48.31 -3.98
N LEU A 8 -13.06 48.46 -3.46
CA LEU A 8 -12.49 47.62 -2.40
C LEU A 8 -13.46 47.50 -1.22
N SER A 9 -13.82 46.28 -0.83
CA SER A 9 -14.43 46.01 0.47
C SER A 9 -13.47 45.13 1.27
N VAL A 10 -12.66 45.80 2.10
CA VAL A 10 -11.78 45.18 3.09
C VAL A 10 -12.65 44.90 4.32
N LEU A 11 -12.98 43.64 4.55
CA LEU A 11 -13.55 43.22 5.83
C LEU A 11 -12.44 42.62 6.68
N LEU A 12 -11.96 43.43 7.62
CA LEU A 12 -11.10 43.05 8.73
C LEU A 12 -11.93 42.20 9.71
N LEU A 13 -11.50 40.97 9.99
CA LEU A 13 -12.01 40.18 11.12
C LEU A 13 -10.83 39.75 11.99
N LEU A 14 -10.52 40.62 12.96
CA LEU A 14 -9.74 40.31 14.14
C LEU A 14 -10.65 39.56 15.12
N ALA A 15 -10.35 38.30 15.39
CA ALA A 15 -10.81 37.61 16.59
C ALA A 15 -9.58 37.10 17.33
N ALA A 16 -9.14 37.91 18.29
CA ALA A 16 -8.29 37.47 19.37
C ALA A 16 -9.11 36.56 20.29
N GLY A 17 -8.61 35.35 20.55
CA GLY A 17 -9.21 34.39 21.46
C GLY A 17 -8.11 33.56 22.10
N CYS A 18 -7.39 34.18 23.03
CA CYS A 18 -6.47 33.51 23.94
C CYS A 18 -7.31 32.77 24.99
N GLY A 19 -7.18 31.45 25.05
CA GLY A 19 -7.87 30.59 26.00
C GLY A 19 -7.01 29.38 26.29
N THR A 20 -5.96 29.57 27.08
CA THR A 20 -5.18 28.50 27.71
C THR A 20 -5.99 27.96 28.90
N ALA A 21 -6.59 26.79 28.73
CA ALA A 21 -7.01 25.94 29.83
C ALA A 21 -5.92 24.90 30.04
N GLU A 22 -5.19 25.02 31.16
CA GLU A 22 -4.33 23.96 31.68
C GLU A 22 -5.24 22.89 32.30
N GLU A 23 -5.32 21.73 31.66
CA GLU A 23 -5.94 20.54 32.24
C GLU A 23 -4.80 19.57 32.59
N GLU A 24 -4.56 19.42 33.89
CA GLU A 24 -3.63 18.43 34.42
C GLU A 24 -4.14 17.01 34.13
N MET A 25 -3.62 16.38 33.08
CA MET A 25 -3.82 14.97 32.83
C MET A 25 -2.79 14.13 33.59
N LYS A 26 -3.28 13.44 34.61
CA LYS A 26 -2.58 12.45 35.42
C LYS A 26 -2.15 11.28 34.51
N VAL A 27 -0.87 11.23 34.16
CA VAL A 27 -0.26 10.15 33.38
C VAL A 27 -0.25 8.87 34.22
N GLY A 28 -1.18 7.97 33.90
CA GLY A 28 -1.08 6.56 34.28
C GLY A 28 0.00 5.90 33.44
N ALA A 29 1.10 5.49 34.08
CA ALA A 29 2.18 4.75 33.44
C ALA A 29 1.65 3.41 32.91
N SER A 30 1.48 3.32 31.60
CA SER A 30 1.36 2.06 30.86
C SER A 30 2.68 1.84 30.12
N THR A 31 3.57 1.06 30.72
CA THR A 31 4.85 0.66 30.15
C THR A 31 4.62 -0.33 29.01
N ASN A 32 4.61 0.18 27.77
CA ASN A 32 4.70 -0.65 26.57
C ASN A 32 6.18 -0.92 26.24
N ASN A 33 6.60 -2.16 26.44
CA ASN A 33 7.92 -2.70 26.14
C ASN A 33 8.20 -2.80 24.62
N HIS A 34 8.46 -1.68 23.94
CA HIS A 34 8.93 -1.73 22.55
C HIS A 34 10.18 -0.89 22.25
N GLU A 35 10.76 -0.23 23.26
CA GLU A 35 11.93 0.65 23.10
C GLU A 35 13.28 -0.05 23.38
N ALA A 36 13.28 -1.34 23.70
CA ALA A 36 14.49 -2.08 24.03
C ALA A 36 15.24 -2.69 22.82
N SER A 37 14.69 -2.64 21.60
CA SER A 37 15.32 -3.27 20.43
C SER A 37 16.12 -2.34 19.52
N VAL A 38 16.03 -1.01 19.69
CA VAL A 38 16.75 -0.05 18.82
C VAL A 38 18.14 0.29 19.38
N VAL A 39 18.33 0.23 20.70
CA VAL A 39 19.61 0.56 21.37
C VAL A 39 20.68 -0.54 21.20
N GLN A 40 20.33 -1.73 20.68
CA GLN A 40 21.31 -2.81 20.43
C GLN A 40 21.92 -2.83 19.03
N LEU A 41 21.44 -2.00 18.10
CA LEU A 41 22.02 -1.92 16.74
C LEU A 41 23.14 -0.88 16.64
N GLU A 42 23.02 0.27 17.32
CA GLU A 42 24.06 1.30 17.29
C GLU A 42 25.33 0.93 18.09
N LYS A 43 25.26 -0.06 19.00
CA LYS A 43 26.41 -0.51 19.78
C LYS A 43 27.26 -1.59 19.09
N LYS A 44 26.84 -2.11 17.93
CA LYS A 44 27.61 -3.12 17.16
C LYS A 44 28.41 -2.54 15.99
N GLU A 45 28.19 -1.29 15.60
CA GLU A 45 28.96 -0.65 14.52
C GLU A 45 30.31 -0.09 14.98
N ALA A 46 30.53 0.11 16.29
CA ALA A 46 31.83 0.58 16.81
C ALA A 46 32.91 -0.52 16.97
N ALA A 47 32.61 -1.79 16.67
CA ALA A 47 33.54 -2.92 16.89
C ALA A 47 34.05 -3.59 15.60
N THR A 48 33.63 -3.12 14.41
CA THR A 48 33.98 -3.76 13.13
C THR A 48 34.94 -2.92 12.26
N GLU A 49 35.45 -1.80 12.77
CA GLU A 49 36.38 -0.92 12.04
C GLU A 49 37.84 -1.01 12.52
N LEU A 50 38.21 -2.10 13.22
CA LEU A 50 39.55 -2.28 13.79
C LEU A 50 40.19 -3.64 13.47
N VAL A 51 39.93 -4.23 12.29
CA VAL A 51 40.67 -5.43 11.84
C VAL A 51 40.83 -5.47 10.32
N MET A 52 41.37 -4.42 9.69
CA MET A 52 41.94 -4.54 8.32
C MET A 52 42.99 -3.45 8.08
N SER A 53 44.13 -3.51 8.76
CA SER A 53 45.35 -2.75 8.39
C SER A 53 46.57 -3.27 9.15
N THR A 54 47.13 -4.40 8.71
CA THR A 54 48.58 -4.68 8.80
C THR A 54 48.87 -5.99 8.07
N GLU A 55 49.33 -5.90 6.83
CA GLU A 55 50.26 -6.89 6.26
C GLU A 55 50.98 -6.25 5.05
N GLU A 56 52.02 -5.48 5.35
CA GLU A 56 53.13 -5.25 4.43
C GLU A 56 54.29 -6.16 4.88
N LYS A 57 54.82 -6.95 3.95
CA LYS A 57 56.23 -6.88 3.49
C LYS A 57 56.93 -8.24 3.31
N ASN A 58 57.58 -8.31 2.14
CA ASN A 58 58.70 -9.15 1.71
C ASN A 58 58.44 -10.60 1.27
N THR A 59 58.65 -10.84 -0.03
CA THR A 59 59.84 -11.63 -0.43
C THR A 59 60.24 -11.34 -1.89
N ASP A 60 61.51 -11.03 -2.06
CA ASP A 60 62.25 -10.99 -3.32
C ASP A 60 62.14 -12.31 -4.09
N HIS A 61 61.88 -12.27 -5.40
CA HIS A 61 62.54 -13.22 -6.29
C HIS A 61 62.69 -12.71 -7.73
N ALA A 62 63.84 -13.08 -8.26
CA ALA A 62 64.52 -12.57 -9.44
C ALA A 62 63.82 -12.87 -10.79
N GLU A 63 64.12 -12.00 -11.75
CA GLU A 63 64.00 -12.25 -13.19
C GLU A 63 64.83 -13.48 -13.62
N PRO A 64 64.54 -14.05 -14.81
CA PRO A 64 65.24 -13.54 -15.98
C PRO A 64 64.38 -13.39 -17.25
N GLU A 65 64.86 -12.48 -18.09
CA GLU A 65 64.46 -12.17 -19.46
C GLU A 65 64.35 -13.40 -20.38
N THR A 66 63.50 -13.32 -21.42
CA THR A 66 63.95 -13.39 -22.83
C THR A 66 62.80 -13.18 -23.85
N ASN A 67 63.02 -12.18 -24.71
CA ASN A 67 62.72 -12.03 -26.14
C ASN A 67 61.72 -12.98 -26.83
N SER A 68 60.77 -12.41 -27.60
CA SER A 68 60.91 -12.26 -29.07
C SER A 68 59.59 -11.88 -29.76
N ALA A 69 59.73 -11.07 -30.80
CA ALA A 69 58.70 -10.56 -31.67
C ALA A 69 58.34 -11.53 -32.81
N GLU A 70 57.08 -11.49 -33.29
CA GLU A 70 56.58 -11.80 -34.65
C GLU A 70 55.07 -11.49 -34.63
N LYS A 71 54.48 -10.52 -35.34
CA LYS A 71 54.37 -10.16 -36.78
C LYS A 71 53.58 -11.15 -37.65
N GLY A 72 52.39 -10.70 -38.07
CA GLY A 72 51.61 -11.18 -39.24
C GLY A 72 50.66 -12.33 -38.92
N THR A 73 49.56 -12.60 -39.63
CA THR A 73 48.89 -11.98 -40.79
C THR A 73 47.54 -12.72 -40.95
N ASP A 74 46.56 -12.02 -41.52
CA ASP A 74 45.46 -12.53 -42.36
C ASP A 74 44.40 -13.55 -41.90
N SER A 75 43.15 -13.09 -42.03
CA SER A 75 42.07 -13.64 -42.87
C SER A 75 41.84 -15.16 -42.89
N SER A 76 40.65 -15.60 -42.44
CA SER A 76 39.80 -16.50 -43.25
C SER A 76 38.37 -16.59 -42.70
N SER A 77 37.42 -16.34 -43.59
CA SER A 77 36.00 -16.70 -43.46
C SER A 77 35.79 -18.21 -43.62
N THR A 78 34.76 -18.80 -43.01
CA THR A 78 33.76 -19.63 -43.72
C THR A 78 32.55 -20.00 -42.85
N ALA A 79 31.38 -19.53 -43.30
CA ALA A 79 30.10 -20.20 -43.53
C ALA A 79 29.61 -21.44 -42.72
N LYS A 80 28.32 -21.35 -42.36
CA LYS A 80 27.19 -22.33 -42.50
C LYS A 80 27.15 -23.59 -41.62
N ASP A 81 26.13 -23.66 -40.76
CA ASP A 81 24.92 -24.51 -40.88
C ASP A 81 24.00 -24.17 -39.68
N SER A 82 22.74 -23.72 -39.80
CA SER A 82 21.55 -24.30 -40.42
C SER A 82 21.17 -25.69 -39.92
N VAL A 83 20.50 -25.76 -38.76
CA VAL A 83 19.46 -26.79 -38.52
C VAL A 83 18.24 -26.12 -37.89
N GLU A 84 17.18 -26.15 -38.67
CA GLU A 84 15.82 -25.75 -38.37
C GLU A 84 15.01 -27.01 -37.98
N GLN A 85 13.97 -26.81 -37.16
CA GLN A 85 12.77 -27.66 -36.99
C GLN A 85 12.85 -28.96 -36.15
N PRO A 86 11.70 -29.51 -35.69
CA PRO A 86 10.43 -28.89 -35.28
C PRO A 86 9.85 -29.48 -33.96
N SER A 87 8.67 -28.94 -33.61
CA SER A 87 7.67 -29.39 -32.64
C SER A 87 7.54 -30.90 -32.40
N GLU A 88 7.11 -31.28 -31.18
CA GLU A 88 5.87 -32.04 -30.99
C GLU A 88 5.40 -32.03 -29.54
N ASN A 89 4.18 -31.53 -29.36
CA ASN A 89 3.28 -31.79 -28.24
C ASN A 89 2.64 -33.16 -28.52
N PRO A 90 2.37 -34.01 -27.52
CA PRO A 90 0.96 -34.34 -27.33
C PRO A 90 0.53 -34.67 -25.89
N SER A 91 -0.78 -34.45 -25.71
CA SER A 91 -1.73 -35.31 -24.99
C SER A 91 -2.03 -35.03 -23.52
N THR A 92 -3.12 -34.28 -23.34
CA THR A 92 -4.36 -34.70 -22.64
C THR A 92 -4.30 -35.90 -21.70
N LYS A 93 -4.66 -35.65 -20.43
CA LYS A 93 -5.33 -36.65 -19.59
C LYS A 93 -6.59 -36.05 -18.98
N GLU A 94 -7.73 -36.45 -19.52
CA GLU A 94 -9.03 -36.35 -18.89
C GLU A 94 -9.00 -37.03 -17.51
N THR A 95 -9.64 -36.43 -16.52
CA THR A 95 -10.23 -37.19 -15.42
C THR A 95 -11.63 -36.65 -15.17
N LYS A 96 -12.60 -37.37 -15.74
CA LYS A 96 -14.00 -37.34 -15.35
C LYS A 96 -14.13 -38.10 -14.03
N SER A 97 -14.80 -37.52 -13.03
CA SER A 97 -15.60 -38.29 -12.08
C SER A 97 -16.73 -37.44 -11.52
N SER A 98 -17.86 -37.52 -12.20
CA SER A 98 -19.20 -37.85 -11.69
C SER A 98 -19.59 -37.55 -10.23
N THR A 99 -20.60 -36.68 -10.11
CA THR A 99 -22.00 -37.04 -9.74
C THR A 99 -22.41 -37.21 -8.27
N ASN A 100 -23.35 -36.32 -7.91
CA ASN A 100 -24.50 -36.40 -6.99
C ASN A 100 -24.32 -36.87 -5.55
N GLN A 101 -24.73 -35.99 -4.62
CA GLN A 101 -25.82 -36.34 -3.72
C GLN A 101 -26.67 -35.12 -3.34
N ALA A 102 -27.94 -35.20 -3.74
CA ALA A 102 -29.02 -34.40 -3.21
C ALA A 102 -29.25 -34.75 -1.73
N SER A 103 -29.45 -33.73 -0.90
CA SER A 103 -30.12 -33.91 0.39
C SER A 103 -31.27 -32.92 0.46
N LYS A 104 -32.44 -33.52 0.55
CA LYS A 104 -33.78 -32.97 0.61
C LYS A 104 -34.21 -33.03 2.08
N GLY A 105 -34.85 -31.97 2.56
CA GLY A 105 -35.57 -31.97 3.84
C GLY A 105 -34.98 -30.97 4.85
N THR A 106 -35.76 -30.26 5.65
CA THR A 106 -37.21 -30.19 5.83
C THR A 106 -37.44 -28.90 6.62
N ASN A 107 -38.41 -28.09 6.20
CA ASN A 107 -38.98 -27.04 7.05
C ASN A 107 -39.61 -27.70 8.29
N PRO A 108 -39.71 -27.05 9.46
CA PRO A 108 -41.03 -26.50 9.77
C PRO A 108 -41.06 -25.24 10.66
N THR A 109 -42.22 -24.57 10.56
CA THR A 109 -42.95 -23.88 11.64
C THR A 109 -42.56 -22.45 12.02
N THR A 110 -43.25 -21.54 11.33
CA THR A 110 -44.07 -20.44 11.87
C THR A 110 -44.34 -20.47 13.37
N GLU A 111 -43.83 -19.48 14.10
CA GLU A 111 -44.52 -18.96 15.29
C GLU A 111 -44.79 -17.46 15.15
N GLN A 112 -46.07 -17.18 15.29
CA GLN A 112 -46.78 -15.95 15.14
C GLN A 112 -46.86 -15.33 16.54
N SER A 113 -46.29 -14.14 16.75
CA SER A 113 -46.65 -13.35 17.93
C SER A 113 -46.78 -11.87 17.58
N SER A 114 -48.03 -11.46 17.63
CA SER A 114 -48.54 -10.14 17.33
C SER A 114 -48.40 -9.25 18.57
N LYS A 115 -47.74 -8.10 18.46
CA LYS A 115 -47.96 -6.99 19.40
C LYS A 115 -48.26 -5.71 18.63
N LYS A 116 -49.57 -5.51 18.45
CA LYS A 116 -50.22 -4.27 18.02
C LYS A 116 -49.88 -3.17 19.04
N THR A 117 -49.13 -2.15 18.63
CA THR A 117 -49.07 -0.87 19.35
C THR A 117 -49.62 0.19 18.40
N GLU A 118 -50.77 0.70 18.81
CA GLU A 118 -51.52 1.77 18.19
C GLU A 118 -50.85 3.08 18.63
N THR A 119 -50.33 3.85 17.68
CA THR A 119 -49.84 5.21 17.92
C THR A 119 -50.52 6.12 16.91
N GLN A 120 -51.30 7.06 17.47
CA GLN A 120 -52.07 8.07 16.77
C GLN A 120 -51.19 8.89 15.83
N ALA A 121 -51.71 9.07 14.61
CA ALA A 121 -51.16 9.94 13.61
C ALA A 121 -51.46 11.42 13.97
N GLU A 122 -50.40 12.22 14.13
CA GLU A 122 -50.47 13.66 13.92
C GLU A 122 -50.35 13.96 12.41
N PRO A 123 -51.24 14.79 11.84
CA PRO A 123 -51.14 15.25 10.47
C PRO A 123 -50.33 16.55 10.40
N GLY A 124 -49.41 16.63 9.45
CA GLY A 124 -48.98 17.93 8.90
C GLY A 124 -47.58 18.40 9.25
N LYS A 125 -46.56 17.68 8.76
CA LYS A 125 -45.34 18.34 8.31
C LYS A 125 -44.78 17.55 7.13
N GLU A 126 -44.96 18.09 5.93
CA GLU A 126 -44.29 17.63 4.72
C GLU A 126 -42.78 17.65 4.99
N SER A 127 -42.26 16.47 5.32
CA SER A 127 -40.84 16.24 5.43
C SER A 127 -40.28 16.17 4.00
N PRO A 128 -39.30 17.01 3.64
CA PRO A 128 -38.73 16.98 2.30
C PRO A 128 -38.17 15.59 2.02
N GLU A 129 -38.62 15.03 0.91
CA GLU A 129 -38.31 13.70 0.42
C GLU A 129 -36.79 13.54 0.27
N LYS A 130 -36.19 12.85 1.24
CA LYS A 130 -34.75 12.63 1.41
C LYS A 130 -34.27 11.53 0.47
N VAL A 131 -34.34 11.77 -0.84
CA VAL A 131 -33.79 10.86 -1.87
C VAL A 131 -32.70 11.59 -2.66
N PRO A 132 -31.43 11.56 -2.18
CA PRO A 132 -30.32 11.64 -3.14
C PRO A 132 -29.07 10.78 -2.82
N ALA A 133 -29.06 9.91 -1.81
CA ALA A 133 -27.79 9.29 -1.36
C ALA A 133 -27.20 8.23 -2.30
N LYS A 134 -28.01 7.49 -3.07
CA LYS A 134 -27.51 6.39 -3.93
C LYS A 134 -26.84 6.86 -5.22
N THR A 135 -27.30 7.96 -5.82
CA THR A 135 -26.83 8.40 -7.14
C THR A 135 -25.38 8.85 -7.13
N GLU A 136 -24.94 9.52 -6.07
CA GLU A 136 -23.56 10.03 -5.94
C GLU A 136 -22.54 8.91 -5.69
N GLN A 137 -22.93 7.86 -4.97
CA GLN A 137 -22.07 6.72 -4.67
C GLN A 137 -21.60 6.01 -5.95
N TYR A 138 -22.50 5.80 -6.91
CA TYR A 138 -22.17 5.15 -8.19
C TYR A 138 -21.19 5.97 -9.05
N ALA A 139 -21.12 7.29 -8.85
CA ALA A 139 -20.21 8.14 -9.62
C ALA A 139 -18.76 8.09 -9.10
N VAL A 140 -18.55 7.86 -7.80
CA VAL A 140 -17.21 7.88 -7.18
C VAL A 140 -16.54 6.51 -7.14
N GLU A 141 -17.31 5.43 -7.09
CA GLU A 141 -16.79 4.07 -6.97
C GLU A 141 -15.76 3.69 -8.05
N PRO A 142 -15.98 3.96 -9.36
CA PRO A 142 -14.98 3.68 -10.38
C PRO A 142 -13.64 4.40 -10.17
N ILE A 143 -13.67 5.62 -9.58
CA ILE A 143 -12.48 6.40 -9.26
C ILE A 143 -11.70 5.73 -8.13
N PHE A 144 -12.40 5.25 -7.09
CA PHE A 144 -11.76 4.52 -5.99
C PHE A 144 -11.12 3.22 -6.46
N LEU A 145 -11.78 2.47 -7.34
CA LEU A 145 -11.22 1.25 -7.90
C LEU A 145 -9.97 1.51 -8.76
N ASP A 146 -9.89 2.61 -9.51
CA ASP A 146 -8.67 3.01 -10.22
C ASP A 146 -7.51 3.33 -9.26
N ILE A 147 -7.81 4.05 -8.17
CA ILE A 147 -6.84 4.34 -7.12
C ILE A 147 -6.33 3.04 -6.46
N LEU A 148 -7.23 2.07 -6.20
CA LEU A 148 -6.85 0.79 -5.60
C LEU A 148 -6.00 -0.08 -6.53
N LYS A 149 -6.16 0.03 -7.86
CA LYS A 149 -5.24 -0.61 -8.81
C LYS A 149 -3.82 -0.05 -8.67
N LYS A 150 -3.68 1.27 -8.54
CA LYS A 150 -2.38 1.92 -8.30
C LYS A 150 -1.78 1.48 -6.96
N TYR A 151 -2.61 1.44 -5.92
CA TYR A 151 -2.22 0.94 -4.59
C TYR A 151 -1.70 -0.50 -4.63
N ASN A 152 -2.38 -1.41 -5.33
CA ASN A 152 -1.93 -2.81 -5.43
C ASN A 152 -0.61 -2.96 -6.19
N ASN A 153 -0.40 -2.14 -7.23
CA ASN A 153 0.78 -2.25 -8.09
C ASN A 153 2.03 -1.56 -7.52
N ILE A 154 1.90 -0.78 -6.44
CA ILE A 154 3.00 0.03 -5.92
C ILE A 154 4.18 -0.82 -5.45
N ASN A 155 3.92 -1.97 -4.82
CA ASN A 155 4.97 -2.87 -4.34
C ASN A 155 5.77 -3.48 -5.50
N ASP A 156 5.09 -3.89 -6.57
CA ASP A 156 5.75 -4.49 -7.73
C ASP A 156 6.55 -3.43 -8.50
N TRP A 157 6.01 -2.23 -8.64
CA TRP A 157 6.73 -1.09 -9.17
C TRP A 157 8.00 -0.81 -8.34
N PHE A 158 7.89 -0.79 -7.01
CA PHE A 158 8.99 -0.48 -6.10
C PHE A 158 10.07 -1.56 -6.07
N LYS A 159 9.68 -2.85 -6.10
CA LYS A 159 10.61 -3.97 -6.27
C LYS A 159 11.40 -3.85 -7.57
N GLY A 160 10.77 -3.42 -8.65
CA GLY A 160 11.44 -3.12 -9.93
C GLY A 160 12.50 -2.01 -9.83
N GLN A 161 12.36 -1.11 -8.85
CA GLN A 161 13.35 -0.07 -8.55
C GLN A 161 14.45 -0.54 -7.59
N THR A 162 14.40 -1.76 -7.06
CA THR A 162 15.33 -2.21 -6.02
C THR A 162 16.47 -3.05 -6.61
N GLU A 163 17.70 -2.77 -6.20
CA GLU A 163 18.88 -3.57 -6.54
C GLU A 163 18.90 -4.87 -5.71
N PRO A 164 18.86 -6.07 -6.32
CA PRO A 164 18.65 -7.32 -5.58
C PRO A 164 19.69 -7.65 -4.51
N LYS A 165 20.94 -7.18 -4.66
CA LYS A 165 22.04 -7.50 -3.74
C LYS A 165 22.16 -6.50 -2.59
N GLU A 166 21.89 -5.22 -2.87
CA GLU A 166 22.11 -4.13 -1.91
C GLU A 166 20.81 -3.66 -1.27
N ASN A 167 19.66 -4.09 -1.78
CA ASN A 167 18.33 -3.54 -1.50
C ASN A 167 18.25 -2.02 -1.70
N ARG A 168 19.20 -1.42 -2.43
CA ARG A 168 19.20 0.00 -2.73
C ARG A 168 18.09 0.31 -3.71
N VAL A 169 17.35 1.38 -3.45
CA VAL A 169 16.30 1.87 -4.35
C VAL A 169 16.93 2.80 -5.39
N LYS A 170 16.80 2.46 -6.66
CA LYS A 170 17.37 3.18 -7.80
C LYS A 170 16.64 4.50 -8.03
N GLY A 171 17.40 5.57 -8.21
CA GLY A 171 16.85 6.89 -8.55
C GLY A 171 16.20 7.65 -7.38
N TYR A 172 16.27 7.11 -6.16
CA TYR A 172 15.70 7.72 -4.96
C TYR A 172 16.72 7.73 -3.83
N ASN A 173 16.78 8.84 -3.12
CA ASN A 173 17.69 9.09 -2.01
C ASN A 173 16.94 9.31 -0.69
N SER A 174 15.63 9.58 -0.75
CA SER A 174 14.79 9.86 0.43
C SER A 174 13.37 9.28 0.31
N LYS A 175 12.75 9.03 1.46
CA LYS A 175 11.34 8.69 1.64
C LYS A 175 10.45 9.80 1.09
N GLU A 176 10.83 11.05 1.26
CA GLU A 176 10.13 12.21 0.70
C GLU A 176 9.94 12.12 -0.81
N GLU A 177 10.92 11.61 -1.56
CA GLU A 177 10.78 11.40 -3.00
C GLU A 177 9.79 10.27 -3.31
N ILE A 178 9.77 9.20 -2.52
CA ILE A 178 8.79 8.12 -2.65
C ILE A 178 7.38 8.62 -2.34
N TYR A 179 7.20 9.44 -1.30
CA TYR A 179 5.91 10.02 -0.97
C TYR A 179 5.36 10.87 -2.12
N LYS A 180 6.23 11.60 -2.83
CA LYS A 180 5.86 12.34 -4.05
C LYS A 180 5.37 11.43 -5.17
N VAL A 181 6.02 10.28 -5.40
CA VAL A 181 5.58 9.31 -6.42
C VAL A 181 4.14 8.85 -6.18
N THR A 182 3.76 8.69 -4.91
CA THR A 182 2.43 8.22 -4.53
C THR A 182 1.39 9.32 -4.38
N SER A 183 1.82 10.58 -4.42
CA SER A 183 1.01 11.74 -4.04
C SER A 183 -0.21 11.97 -4.94
N ASP A 184 -0.23 11.37 -6.14
CA ASP A 184 -1.37 11.44 -7.05
C ASP A 184 -2.58 10.65 -6.57
N PHE A 185 -2.40 9.63 -5.74
CA PHE A 185 -3.46 8.71 -5.34
C PHE A 185 -3.53 8.40 -3.84
N MET A 186 -2.57 8.87 -3.04
CA MET A 186 -2.63 8.82 -1.57
C MET A 186 -2.16 10.13 -0.94
N THR A 187 -2.64 10.40 0.27
CA THR A 187 -2.13 11.49 1.11
C THR A 187 -0.71 11.16 1.58
N LYS A 188 0.02 12.18 2.05
CA LYS A 188 1.37 11.95 2.59
C LYS A 188 1.31 11.03 3.81
N GLU A 189 0.30 11.21 4.65
CA GLU A 189 0.07 10.44 5.87
C GLU A 189 -0.17 8.96 5.54
N ALA A 190 -1.02 8.68 4.54
CA ALA A 190 -1.23 7.31 4.05
C ALA A 190 0.05 6.71 3.45
N ALA A 191 0.83 7.50 2.71
CA ALA A 191 2.11 7.05 2.15
C ALA A 191 3.13 6.70 3.23
N VAL A 192 3.25 7.53 4.27
CA VAL A 192 4.10 7.27 5.43
C VAL A 192 3.69 5.95 6.08
N GLN A 193 2.41 5.76 6.40
CA GLN A 193 1.90 4.51 7.00
C GLN A 193 2.11 3.29 6.09
N TYR A 194 1.96 3.45 4.78
CA TYR A 194 2.18 2.37 3.83
C TYR A 194 3.64 1.91 3.83
N TRP A 195 4.56 2.86 3.74
CA TRP A 195 5.99 2.60 3.62
C TRP A 195 6.72 2.40 4.94
N ASP A 196 6.05 2.66 6.06
CA ASP A 196 6.63 2.45 7.38
C ASP A 196 7.09 0.99 7.55
N GLY A 197 8.32 0.84 8.02
CA GLY A 197 9.00 -0.45 8.16
C GLY A 197 9.41 -1.15 6.85
N LEU A 198 9.05 -0.63 5.66
CA LEU A 198 9.43 -1.19 4.36
C LEU A 198 10.63 -0.49 3.72
N ILE A 199 10.90 0.75 4.09
CA ILE A 199 12.03 1.54 3.57
C ILE A 199 12.78 2.24 4.69
N TYR A 200 14.10 2.31 4.56
CA TYR A 200 14.96 3.07 5.46
C TYR A 200 15.92 3.97 4.67
N GLU A 201 16.23 5.12 5.26
CA GLU A 201 17.23 6.05 4.71
C GLU A 201 18.52 5.91 5.51
N TYR A 202 19.64 5.83 4.80
CA TYR A 202 20.96 5.80 5.40
C TYR A 202 21.98 6.44 4.47
N SER A 203 22.80 7.34 5.01
CA SER A 203 23.86 8.03 4.25
C SER A 203 23.38 8.67 2.93
N GLY A 204 22.20 9.30 2.96
CA GLY A 204 21.60 9.95 1.79
C GLY A 204 21.16 8.99 0.68
N LYS A 205 20.96 7.71 1.00
CA LYS A 205 20.43 6.69 0.09
C LYS A 205 19.20 6.05 0.70
N LEU A 206 18.30 5.59 -0.16
CA LEU A 206 17.12 4.86 0.23
C LEU A 206 17.29 3.36 -0.01
N TYR A 207 16.83 2.57 0.94
CA TYR A 207 16.94 1.12 0.92
C TYR A 207 15.58 0.48 1.23
N TYR A 208 15.29 -0.62 0.55
CA TYR A 208 14.15 -1.48 0.81
C TYR A 208 14.48 -2.48 1.93
N ILE A 209 13.52 -2.74 2.81
CA ILE A 209 13.58 -3.80 3.81
C ILE A 209 12.70 -4.93 3.32
N PRO A 210 13.29 -6.07 2.89
CA PRO A 210 12.49 -7.24 2.50
C PRO A 210 11.61 -7.69 3.67
N ARG A 211 10.30 -7.59 3.48
CA ARG A 211 9.26 -8.10 4.39
C ARG A 211 8.17 -8.77 3.58
N ASP A 212 7.31 -9.49 4.28
CA ASP A 212 6.07 -9.97 3.68
C ASP A 212 5.29 -8.80 3.09
N ALA A 213 4.75 -9.01 1.89
CA ALA A 213 3.98 -7.98 1.22
C ALA A 213 2.74 -7.65 2.06
N LYS A 214 2.41 -6.36 2.16
CA LYS A 214 1.12 -5.93 2.71
C LYS A 214 -0.01 -6.58 1.91
N ALA A 215 -1.10 -6.93 2.59
CA ALA A 215 -2.27 -7.51 1.94
C ALA A 215 -2.72 -6.62 0.78
N SER A 216 -2.87 -7.19 -0.41
CA SER A 216 -3.44 -6.50 -1.55
C SER A 216 -4.95 -6.34 -1.39
N TYR A 217 -5.51 -5.32 -2.03
CA TYR A 217 -6.95 -5.22 -2.22
C TYR A 217 -7.44 -6.33 -3.15
N ASP A 218 -8.54 -6.98 -2.79
CA ASP A 218 -9.25 -7.89 -3.69
C ASP A 218 -10.44 -7.12 -4.29
N PHE A 219 -10.58 -7.19 -5.62
CA PHE A 219 -11.65 -6.52 -6.37
C PHE A 219 -13.00 -7.26 -6.32
N GLY A 220 -13.16 -8.14 -5.34
CA GLY A 220 -14.43 -8.79 -5.02
C GLY A 220 -15.52 -7.84 -4.52
N PRO A 221 -16.61 -8.40 -3.96
CA PRO A 221 -17.72 -7.63 -3.41
C PRO A 221 -17.25 -6.66 -2.32
N HIS A 222 -17.67 -5.41 -2.42
CA HIS A 222 -17.30 -4.36 -1.49
C HIS A 222 -18.48 -3.40 -1.24
N THR A 223 -18.37 -2.60 -0.18
CA THR A 223 -19.35 -1.58 0.18
C THR A 223 -18.67 -0.22 0.24
N VAL A 224 -19.26 0.77 -0.43
CA VAL A 224 -18.85 2.18 -0.34
C VAL A 224 -19.84 2.94 0.53
N THR A 225 -19.36 3.67 1.53
CA THR A 225 -20.15 4.48 2.45
C THR A 225 -19.67 5.93 2.40
N LYS A 226 -20.58 6.87 2.11
CA LYS A 226 -20.29 8.30 2.22
C LYS A 226 -20.15 8.67 3.69
N LEU A 227 -19.02 9.25 4.08
CA LEU A 227 -18.80 9.79 5.43
C LEU A 227 -19.06 11.30 5.47
N SER A 228 -18.68 12.02 4.40
CA SER A 228 -18.97 13.43 4.17
C SER A 228 -18.92 13.74 2.66
N GLU A 229 -19.17 14.99 2.27
CA GLU A 229 -18.99 15.45 0.87
C GLU A 229 -17.58 15.24 0.31
N THR A 230 -16.59 15.15 1.19
CA THR A 230 -15.17 15.04 0.84
C THR A 230 -14.53 13.77 1.38
N LYS A 231 -15.31 12.83 1.92
CA LYS A 231 -14.78 11.62 2.56
C LYS A 231 -15.67 10.41 2.37
N TYR A 232 -15.08 9.30 1.94
CA TYR A 232 -15.75 8.02 1.74
C TYR A 232 -14.97 6.88 2.40
N LYS A 233 -15.68 5.81 2.74
CA LYS A 233 -15.10 4.56 3.23
C LYS A 233 -15.47 3.44 2.28
N LEU A 234 -14.49 2.66 1.85
CA LEU A 234 -14.68 1.42 1.12
C LEU A 234 -14.28 0.27 2.05
N VAL A 235 -15.16 -0.71 2.20
CA VAL A 235 -14.89 -1.95 2.94
C VAL A 235 -15.02 -3.12 1.98
N SER A 236 -13.97 -3.91 1.84
CA SER A 236 -14.00 -5.18 1.11
C SER A 236 -13.64 -6.31 2.04
N ARG A 237 -14.38 -7.41 1.97
CA ARG A 237 -14.10 -8.60 2.76
C ARG A 237 -13.19 -9.51 1.97
N ASN A 238 -11.98 -9.71 2.49
CA ASN A 238 -11.01 -10.63 1.93
C ASN A 238 -10.95 -11.88 2.81
N GLY A 239 -10.86 -13.05 2.20
CA GLY A 239 -10.72 -14.29 2.96
C GLY A 239 -10.40 -15.49 2.10
N GLY A 240 -9.83 -16.52 2.73
CA GLY A 240 -9.70 -17.84 2.10
C GLY A 240 -8.27 -18.41 1.99
N GLY A 241 -7.32 -17.97 2.81
CA GLY A 241 -5.95 -18.51 2.80
C GLY A 241 -5.27 -18.46 4.17
N LEU A 242 -3.93 -18.52 4.17
CA LEU A 242 -3.10 -18.52 5.39
C LEU A 242 -3.31 -17.29 6.29
N GLY A 243 -3.78 -16.16 5.73
CA GLY A 243 -4.03 -14.92 6.46
C GLY A 243 -5.40 -14.82 7.15
N GLY A 244 -6.25 -15.85 7.07
CA GLY A 244 -7.60 -15.81 7.65
C GLY A 244 -8.60 -14.97 6.85
N VAL A 245 -9.70 -14.59 7.49
CA VAL A 245 -10.71 -13.69 6.94
C VAL A 245 -10.54 -12.32 7.60
N PHE A 246 -10.49 -11.27 6.81
CA PHE A 246 -10.30 -9.90 7.27
C PHE A 246 -11.04 -8.91 6.37
N ASP A 247 -11.47 -7.81 6.95
CA ASP A 247 -12.01 -6.69 6.19
C ASP A 247 -10.87 -5.71 5.87
N HIS A 248 -10.71 -5.40 4.59
CA HIS A 248 -9.79 -4.38 4.10
C HIS A 248 -10.56 -3.06 3.97
N ILE A 249 -10.17 -2.07 4.76
CA ILE A 249 -10.89 -0.81 4.92
C ILE A 249 -10.04 0.32 4.36
N PHE A 250 -10.55 1.00 3.35
CA PHE A 250 -9.94 2.18 2.76
C PHE A 250 -10.78 3.40 3.07
N THR A 251 -10.13 4.45 3.53
CA THR A 251 -10.74 5.78 3.64
C THR A 251 -10.20 6.64 2.52
N PHE A 252 -11.10 7.25 1.74
CA PHE A 252 -10.77 8.19 0.68
C PHE A 252 -11.13 9.60 1.09
N VAL A 253 -10.28 10.55 0.76
CA VAL A 253 -10.48 11.99 1.00
C VAL A 253 -10.29 12.78 -0.28
N LYS A 254 -11.07 13.84 -0.46
CA LYS A 254 -10.94 14.77 -1.59
C LYS A 254 -10.01 15.92 -1.20
N VAL A 255 -8.84 15.99 -1.82
CA VAL A 255 -7.82 17.02 -1.62
C VAL A 255 -7.56 17.70 -2.95
N ASP A 256 -7.69 19.02 -3.01
CA ASP A 256 -7.52 19.83 -4.24
C ASP A 256 -8.36 19.31 -5.42
N GLY A 257 -9.58 18.89 -5.13
CA GLY A 257 -10.51 18.36 -6.13
C GLY A 257 -10.25 16.90 -6.56
N LYS A 258 -9.16 16.27 -6.11
CA LYS A 258 -8.80 14.87 -6.44
C LYS A 258 -9.06 13.94 -5.26
N TRP A 259 -9.59 12.76 -5.54
CA TRP A 259 -9.74 11.70 -4.54
C TRP A 259 -8.40 11.00 -4.30
N LYS A 260 -8.08 10.75 -3.03
CA LYS A 260 -6.85 10.06 -2.59
C LYS A 260 -7.15 9.11 -1.43
N ILE A 261 -6.34 8.08 -1.24
CA ILE A 261 -6.35 7.26 -0.03
C ILE A 261 -5.83 8.11 1.13
N ASP A 262 -6.63 8.22 2.18
CA ASP A 262 -6.33 8.88 3.45
C ASP A 262 -5.80 7.89 4.50
N LYS A 263 -6.37 6.68 4.51
CA LYS A 263 -6.08 5.64 5.51
C LYS A 263 -6.34 4.26 4.93
N VAL A 264 -5.52 3.29 5.34
CA VAL A 264 -5.70 1.86 5.05
C VAL A 264 -5.68 1.09 6.37
N GLU A 265 -6.70 0.26 6.60
CA GLU A 265 -6.83 -0.56 7.79
C GLU A 265 -7.17 -2.00 7.40
N ILE A 266 -6.72 -2.94 8.22
CA ILE A 266 -7.06 -4.37 8.11
C ILE A 266 -7.69 -4.76 9.43
N ASP A 267 -8.93 -5.20 9.39
CA ASP A 267 -9.66 -5.69 10.57
C ASP A 267 -9.80 -7.20 10.49
N GLN A 268 -9.16 -7.93 11.41
CA GLN A 268 -9.23 -9.39 11.44
C GLN A 268 -10.56 -9.84 12.03
N ILE A 269 -11.34 -10.58 11.26
CA ILE A 269 -12.59 -11.15 11.75
C ILE A 269 -12.22 -12.39 12.57
N GLN A 270 -12.28 -12.27 13.90
CA GLN A 270 -12.10 -13.42 14.77
C GLN A 270 -13.11 -14.50 14.39
N LYS A 271 -12.60 -15.72 14.15
CA LYS A 271 -13.46 -16.88 13.94
C LYS A 271 -14.30 -17.05 15.21
N PRO A 272 -15.64 -17.14 15.13
CA PRO A 272 -16.43 -17.44 16.32
C PRO A 272 -15.92 -18.75 16.90
N GLU A 273 -15.60 -18.75 18.20
CA GLU A 273 -15.28 -19.98 18.92
C GLU A 273 -16.47 -20.93 18.79
N ALA A 274 -16.19 -22.13 18.29
CA ALA A 274 -17.18 -23.15 18.00
C ALA A 274 -17.53 -23.97 19.25
#